data_AF-S2QSK3-F1
#
_entry.id   AF-S2QSK3-F1
#
_cell.length_a   1.000
_cell.length_b   1.000
_cell.length_c   1.000
_cell.angle_alpha   90.00
_cell.angle_beta   90.00
_cell.angle_gamma   90.00
#
_symmetry.space_group_name_H-M   'P 1'
#
loop_
_entity.id
_entity.type
_entity.pdbx_description
1 polymer ?
#
loop_
_entity_poly.entity_id
_entity_poly.type
_entity_poly.pdbx_seq_one_letter_code
_entity_poly.pdbx_strand_id
1 'polypeptide(L)'
;MDMDEALGEWLKMVASASQLSISDQEKITKAGADVYAEKLVETTKEKHPNTKGDGGKYGHLSEDISSAAGDIDGDHNGSSTVGFGNKAFIAGFLNDGTKYIHADHFVDNARDDAKDAVFAAEAEKYQAMIAKANGGGDE
;
A
#
# COMPACT_ATOMS: atom_id res chain seq x y z
N MET A 1 26.80 23.36 18.44
CA MET A 1 25.71 22.62 19.10
C MET A 1 26.08 22.52 20.56
N ASP A 2 25.24 23.12 21.39
CA ASP A 2 25.33 22.98 22.84
C ASP A 2 24.86 21.57 23.24
N MET A 3 25.34 21.04 24.35
CA MET A 3 24.98 19.67 24.77
C MET A 3 23.48 19.52 25.05
N ASP A 4 22.85 20.57 25.56
CA ASP A 4 21.40 20.64 25.81
C ASP A 4 20.60 20.67 24.49
N GLU A 5 21.14 21.29 23.45
CA GLU A 5 20.54 21.33 22.12
C GLU A 5 20.58 19.94 21.47
N ALA A 6 21.73 19.25 21.56
CA ALA A 6 21.88 17.88 21.08
C ALA A 6 21.00 16.87 21.86
N LEU A 7 20.86 17.03 23.17
CA LEU A 7 19.97 16.21 23.99
C LEU A 7 18.50 16.48 23.70
N GLY A 8 18.12 17.73 23.41
CA GLY A 8 16.78 18.11 22.99
C GLY A 8 16.39 17.53 21.62
N GLU A 9 17.30 17.58 20.64
CA GLU A 9 17.11 16.94 19.34
C GLU A 9 17.03 15.42 19.46
N TRP A 10 17.91 14.80 20.26
CA TRP A 10 17.88 13.37 20.53
C TRP A 10 16.57 12.95 21.20
N LEU A 11 16.09 13.70 22.20
CA LEU A 11 14.82 13.44 22.87
C LEU A 11 13.63 13.59 21.91
N LYS A 12 13.64 14.57 21.00
CA LYS A 12 12.62 14.70 19.95
C LYS A 12 12.64 13.53 18.98
N MET A 13 13.82 13.05 18.58
CA MET A 13 13.95 11.85 17.73
C MET A 13 13.41 10.60 18.43
N VAL A 14 13.78 10.38 19.70
CA VAL A 14 13.32 9.23 20.49
C VAL A 14 11.82 9.31 20.77
N ALA A 15 11.30 10.48 21.13
CA ALA A 15 9.87 10.72 21.32
C ALA A 15 9.09 10.44 20.02
N SER A 16 9.55 10.99 18.89
CA SER A 16 8.95 10.79 17.57
C SER A 16 8.93 9.32 17.14
N ALA A 17 10.03 8.58 17.37
CA ALA A 17 10.10 7.14 17.10
C ALA A 17 9.20 6.32 18.04
N SER A 18 8.93 6.81 19.24
CA SER A 18 8.03 6.19 20.22
C SER A 18 6.55 6.56 20.06
N GLN A 19 6.21 7.49 19.16
CA GLN A 19 4.89 8.16 19.09
C GLN A 19 3.96 7.72 17.95
N LEU A 20 4.40 6.92 16.99
CA LEU A 20 3.49 6.47 15.92
C LEU A 20 2.44 5.53 16.51
N SER A 21 1.24 6.08 16.73
CA SER A 21 0.07 5.30 17.10
C SER A 21 -0.23 4.28 16.00
N ILE A 22 -0.93 3.19 16.33
CA ILE A 22 -1.42 2.22 15.34
C ILE A 22 -2.14 2.93 14.18
N SER A 23 -2.98 3.91 14.49
CA SER A 23 -3.69 4.70 13.48
C SER A 23 -2.75 5.51 12.57
N ASP A 24 -1.62 6.00 13.09
CA ASP A 24 -0.64 6.74 12.28
C ASP A 24 0.20 5.79 11.42
N GLN A 25 0.54 4.61 11.94
CA GLN A 25 1.16 3.54 11.15
C GLN A 25 0.25 3.14 9.99
N GLU A 26 -1.04 2.92 10.25
CA GLU A 26 -2.00 2.59 9.20
C GLU A 26 -2.14 3.68 8.15
N LYS A 27 -2.13 4.96 8.53
CA LYS A 27 -2.15 6.05 7.54
C LYS A 27 -0.90 6.06 6.65
N ILE A 28 0.25 5.67 7.19
CA ILE A 28 1.51 5.53 6.43
C ILE A 28 1.37 4.36 5.47
N THR A 29 1.09 3.15 5.98
CA THR A 29 0.98 1.94 5.14
C THR A 29 -0.17 2.04 4.15
N LYS A 30 -1.25 2.77 4.48
CA LYS A 30 -2.37 2.99 3.56
C LYS A 30 -1.95 3.84 2.36
N ALA A 31 -1.06 4.82 2.55
CA ALA A 31 -0.53 5.60 1.44
C ALA A 31 0.27 4.70 0.47
N GLY A 32 1.10 3.81 0.99
CA GLY A 32 1.79 2.78 0.20
C GLY A 32 0.82 1.82 -0.50
N ALA A 33 -0.19 1.33 0.24
CA ALA A 33 -1.21 0.43 -0.27
C ALA A 33 -2.02 1.05 -1.43
N ASP A 34 -2.32 2.35 -1.36
CA ASP A 34 -3.01 3.08 -2.43
C ASP A 34 -2.20 3.13 -3.72
N VAL A 35 -0.91 3.46 -3.61
CA VAL A 35 0.00 3.46 -4.77
C VAL A 35 0.11 2.06 -5.38
N TYR A 36 0.23 1.01 -4.56
CA TYR A 36 0.29 -0.35 -5.08
C TYR A 36 -1.02 -0.78 -5.74
N ALA A 37 -2.18 -0.41 -5.17
CA ALA A 37 -3.47 -0.73 -5.77
C ALA A 37 -3.62 -0.10 -7.16
N GLU A 38 -3.23 1.17 -7.33
CA GLU A 38 -3.23 1.84 -8.64
C GLU A 38 -2.32 1.11 -9.64
N LYS A 39 -1.10 0.78 -9.24
CA LYS A 39 -0.14 0.06 -10.10
C LYS A 39 -0.64 -1.33 -10.48
N LEU A 40 -1.28 -2.04 -9.54
CA LEU A 40 -1.87 -3.35 -9.79
C LEU A 40 -3.06 -3.24 -10.75
N VAL A 41 -3.89 -2.20 -10.66
CA VAL A 41 -4.98 -1.93 -11.61
C VAL A 41 -4.43 -1.71 -13.02
N GLU A 42 -3.39 -0.88 -13.17
CA GLU A 42 -2.76 -0.62 -14.46
C GLU A 42 -2.18 -1.90 -15.08
N THR A 43 -1.41 -2.66 -14.30
CA THR A 43 -0.79 -3.90 -14.76
C THR A 43 -1.84 -4.95 -15.14
N THR A 44 -2.92 -5.03 -14.34
CA THR A 44 -4.05 -5.92 -14.64
C THR A 44 -4.73 -5.53 -15.96
N LYS A 45 -4.93 -4.23 -16.21
CA LYS A 45 -5.51 -3.76 -17.48
C LYS A 45 -4.60 -4.04 -18.68
N GLU A 46 -3.29 -3.97 -18.50
CA GLU A 46 -2.32 -4.27 -19.56
C GLU A 46 -2.30 -5.77 -19.91
N LYS A 47 -2.19 -6.63 -18.89
CA LYS A 47 -2.05 -8.09 -19.08
C LYS A 47 -3.38 -8.80 -19.33
N HIS A 48 -4.45 -8.30 -18.73
CA HIS A 48 -5.78 -8.90 -18.76
C HIS A 48 -6.84 -7.84 -19.11
N PRO A 49 -6.81 -7.29 -20.34
CA PRO A 49 -7.61 -6.13 -20.71
C PRO A 49 -9.10 -6.43 -20.75
N ASN A 50 -9.90 -5.41 -20.41
CA ASN A 50 -11.36 -5.43 -20.34
C ASN A 50 -11.99 -5.41 -21.76
N THR A 51 -11.68 -6.43 -22.55
CA THR A 51 -11.99 -6.48 -24.00
C THR A 51 -13.29 -7.18 -24.33
N LYS A 52 -13.88 -7.94 -23.39
CA LYS A 52 -15.08 -8.75 -23.65
C LYS A 52 -16.11 -8.62 -22.54
N GLY A 53 -17.32 -8.26 -22.94
CA GLY A 53 -18.48 -8.13 -22.05
C GLY A 53 -18.29 -7.04 -21.01
N ASP A 54 -19.16 -7.05 -20.01
CA ASP A 54 -19.16 -6.16 -18.84
C ASP A 54 -18.42 -6.76 -17.63
N GLY A 55 -17.74 -7.90 -17.82
CA GLY A 55 -17.12 -8.67 -16.72
C GLY A 55 -18.12 -9.45 -15.85
N GLY A 56 -19.41 -9.44 -16.21
CA GLY A 56 -20.48 -10.13 -15.51
C GLY A 56 -20.83 -9.48 -14.16
N LYS A 57 -21.44 -10.26 -13.26
CA LYS A 57 -21.95 -9.78 -11.96
C LYS A 57 -20.92 -9.05 -11.09
N TYR A 58 -19.64 -9.36 -11.26
CA TYR A 58 -18.56 -8.86 -10.41
C TYR A 58 -17.62 -7.89 -11.15
N GLY A 59 -18.02 -7.39 -12.34
CA GLY A 59 -17.19 -6.48 -13.14
C GLY A 59 -15.94 -7.14 -13.71
N HIS A 60 -15.02 -6.34 -14.24
CA HIS A 60 -13.75 -6.84 -14.76
C HIS A 60 -12.71 -7.10 -13.65
N LEU A 61 -11.67 -7.88 -13.95
CA LEU A 61 -10.63 -8.22 -12.96
C LEU A 61 -9.95 -6.98 -12.39
N SER A 62 -9.66 -5.99 -13.23
CA SER A 62 -9.05 -4.73 -12.81
C SER A 62 -9.94 -3.87 -11.90
N GLU A 63 -11.25 -4.14 -11.86
CA GLU A 63 -12.24 -3.37 -11.08
C GLU A 63 -12.46 -3.97 -9.69
N ASP A 64 -11.96 -5.19 -9.45
CA ASP A 64 -12.08 -5.91 -8.19
C ASP A 64 -10.83 -5.72 -7.29
N ILE A 65 -9.93 -4.81 -7.65
CA ILE A 65 -8.75 -4.47 -6.87
C ILE A 65 -9.07 -3.33 -5.91
N SER A 66 -8.67 -3.48 -4.65
CA SER A 66 -8.82 -2.43 -3.65
C SER A 66 -7.67 -2.45 -2.64
N SER A 67 -7.57 -1.35 -1.90
CA SER A 67 -6.72 -1.19 -0.73
C SER A 67 -7.57 -0.89 0.50
N ALA A 68 -7.14 -1.37 1.66
CA ALA A 68 -7.80 -1.13 2.94
C ALA A 68 -6.77 -0.91 4.05
N ALA A 69 -7.14 -0.11 5.06
CA ALA A 69 -6.41 -0.07 6.32
C ALA A 69 -6.78 -1.31 7.15
N GLY A 70 -5.82 -1.82 7.91
CA GLY A 70 -5.94 -3.10 8.61
C GLY A 70 -5.42 -4.28 7.78
N ASP A 71 -5.20 -5.39 8.46
CA ASP A 71 -4.75 -6.63 7.84
C ASP A 71 -5.90 -7.38 7.13
N ILE A 72 -5.63 -8.60 6.66
CA ILE A 72 -6.59 -9.39 5.88
C ILE A 72 -7.78 -9.89 6.72
N ASP A 73 -7.61 -9.98 8.04
CA ASP A 73 -8.66 -10.34 8.99
C ASP A 73 -9.47 -9.10 9.44
N GLY A 74 -9.03 -7.90 9.04
CA GLY A 74 -9.62 -6.62 9.39
C GLY A 74 -9.09 -6.05 10.70
N ASP A 75 -8.02 -6.62 11.26
CA ASP A 75 -7.42 -6.14 12.49
C ASP A 75 -6.57 -4.89 12.22
N HIS A 76 -6.82 -3.86 13.03
CA HIS A 76 -6.10 -2.59 12.95
C HIS A 76 -4.81 -2.67 13.78
N ASN A 77 -3.72 -3.10 13.14
CA ASN A 77 -2.43 -3.36 13.78
C ASN A 77 -1.27 -2.52 13.20
N GLY A 78 -1.57 -1.49 12.42
CA GLY A 78 -0.57 -0.64 11.77
C GLY A 78 -0.27 -1.05 10.33
N SER A 79 -0.92 -2.11 9.83
CA SER A 79 -0.78 -2.58 8.46
C SER A 79 -1.90 -2.09 7.54
N SER A 80 -1.73 -2.31 6.25
CA SER A 80 -2.75 -2.08 5.24
C SER A 80 -2.64 -3.17 4.18
N THR A 81 -3.78 -3.53 3.61
CA THR A 81 -3.89 -4.62 2.63
C THR A 81 -4.20 -4.09 1.25
N VAL A 82 -3.70 -4.80 0.25
CA VAL A 82 -4.04 -4.60 -1.16
C VAL A 82 -4.29 -5.96 -1.77
N GLY A 83 -5.36 -6.07 -2.56
CA GLY A 83 -5.63 -7.31 -3.25
C GLY A 83 -6.91 -7.26 -4.07
N PHE A 84 -7.30 -8.43 -4.52
CA PHE A 84 -8.55 -8.65 -5.23
C PHE A 84 -9.63 -9.06 -4.24
N GLY A 85 -10.85 -8.60 -4.46
CA GLY A 85 -12.04 -9.02 -3.72
C GLY A 85 -12.56 -10.38 -4.19
N ASN A 86 -13.69 -10.39 -4.89
CA ASN A 86 -14.40 -11.61 -5.26
C ASN A 86 -13.68 -12.45 -6.34
N LYS A 87 -12.66 -11.88 -7.00
CA LYS A 87 -11.91 -12.49 -8.11
C LYS A 87 -10.47 -12.83 -7.74
N ALA A 88 -10.11 -12.84 -6.46
CA ALA A 88 -8.78 -13.25 -6.01
C ALA A 88 -8.35 -14.62 -6.53
N PHE A 89 -9.26 -15.58 -6.60
CA PHE A 89 -8.98 -16.90 -7.16
C PHE A 89 -8.63 -16.85 -8.67
N ILE A 90 -9.27 -15.94 -9.42
CA ILE A 90 -8.98 -15.74 -10.86
C ILE A 90 -7.59 -15.14 -11.01
N ALA A 91 -7.28 -14.10 -10.23
CA ALA A 91 -5.96 -13.51 -10.21
C ALA A 91 -4.87 -14.55 -9.89
N GLY A 92 -5.10 -15.41 -8.89
CA GLY A 92 -4.18 -16.51 -8.57
C GLY A 92 -3.98 -17.49 -9.72
N PHE A 93 -5.05 -17.89 -10.43
CA PHE A 93 -4.91 -18.79 -11.59
C PHE A 93 -4.12 -18.19 -12.75
N LEU A 94 -4.25 -16.87 -12.97
CA LEU A 94 -3.51 -16.17 -14.02
C LEU A 94 -2.06 -15.93 -13.60
N ASN A 95 -1.85 -15.54 -12.34
CA ASN A 95 -0.53 -15.27 -11.78
C ASN A 95 0.32 -16.54 -11.65
N ASP A 96 -0.21 -17.60 -11.04
CA ASP A 96 0.53 -18.82 -10.71
C ASP A 96 0.37 -19.93 -11.76
N GLY A 97 -0.60 -19.76 -12.65
CA GLY A 97 -0.96 -20.75 -13.65
C GLY A 97 -1.79 -21.92 -13.09
N THR A 98 -2.24 -22.76 -14.01
CA THR A 98 -2.93 -24.03 -13.70
C THR A 98 -2.43 -25.09 -14.68
N LYS A 99 -2.99 -26.31 -14.62
CA LYS A 99 -2.69 -27.34 -15.64
C LYS A 99 -3.03 -26.92 -17.09
N TYR A 100 -3.85 -25.89 -17.29
CA TYR A 100 -4.31 -25.43 -18.61
C TYR A 100 -4.02 -23.95 -18.90
N ILE A 101 -3.55 -23.20 -17.91
CA ILE A 101 -3.27 -21.76 -18.03
C ILE A 101 -1.80 -21.56 -17.71
N HIS A 102 -1.06 -20.94 -18.61
CA HIS A 102 0.32 -20.56 -18.34
C HIS A 102 0.35 -19.33 -17.44
N ALA A 103 1.19 -19.38 -16.40
CA ALA A 103 1.43 -18.28 -15.48
C ALA A 103 2.08 -17.09 -16.19
N ASP A 104 1.64 -15.87 -15.89
CA ASP A 104 2.32 -14.65 -16.33
C ASP A 104 2.92 -13.81 -15.18
N HIS A 105 2.69 -14.25 -13.93
CA HIS A 105 3.22 -13.63 -12.71
C HIS A 105 2.94 -12.12 -12.62
N PHE A 106 1.83 -11.64 -13.20
CA PHE A 106 1.57 -10.20 -13.29
C PHE A 106 1.43 -9.51 -11.92
N VAL A 107 0.92 -10.21 -10.91
CA VAL A 107 0.76 -9.65 -9.55
C VAL A 107 2.11 -9.53 -8.87
N ASP A 108 2.95 -10.57 -8.96
CA ASP A 108 4.28 -10.55 -8.36
C ASP A 108 5.17 -9.50 -9.01
N ASN A 109 5.14 -9.40 -10.34
CA ASN A 109 5.86 -8.37 -11.07
C ASN A 109 5.34 -6.96 -10.74
N ALA A 110 4.01 -6.77 -10.66
CA ALA A 110 3.44 -5.48 -10.26
C ALA A 110 3.87 -5.08 -8.84
N ARG A 111 3.92 -6.04 -7.91
CA ARG A 111 4.38 -5.82 -6.54
C ARG A 111 5.85 -5.40 -6.52
N ASP A 112 6.69 -6.11 -7.27
CA ASP A 112 8.12 -5.83 -7.35
C ASP A 112 8.41 -4.48 -7.99
N ASP A 113 7.72 -4.14 -9.08
CA ASP A 113 7.85 -2.86 -9.78
C ASP A 113 7.34 -1.67 -8.94
N ALA A 114 6.36 -1.90 -8.06
CA ALA A 114 5.78 -0.84 -7.23
C ALA A 114 6.61 -0.51 -5.97
N LYS A 115 7.55 -1.38 -5.55
CA LYS A 115 8.24 -1.29 -4.25
C LYS A 115 8.76 0.11 -3.94
N ASP A 116 9.52 0.69 -4.85
CA ASP A 116 10.15 2.00 -4.64
C ASP A 116 9.10 3.11 -4.52
N ALA A 117 8.03 3.06 -5.32
CA ALA A 117 6.94 4.04 -5.27
C ALA A 117 6.11 3.91 -3.98
N VAL A 118 5.87 2.68 -3.52
CA VAL A 118 5.22 2.38 -2.24
C VAL A 118 6.04 2.96 -1.09
N PHE A 119 7.34 2.63 -1.03
CA PHE A 119 8.23 3.15 0.01
C PHE A 119 8.35 4.67 -0.01
N ALA A 120 8.39 5.29 -1.20
CA ALA A 120 8.40 6.74 -1.32
C ALA A 120 7.14 7.38 -0.75
N ALA A 121 5.95 6.81 -1.04
CA ALA A 121 4.68 7.31 -0.53
C ALA A 121 4.55 7.14 0.99
N GLU A 122 4.99 5.99 1.53
CA GLU A 122 5.05 5.76 2.98
C GLU A 122 6.01 6.75 3.66
N ALA A 123 7.19 6.95 3.09
CA ALA A 123 8.19 7.87 3.61
C ALA A 123 7.70 9.32 3.59
N GLU A 124 7.08 9.77 2.50
CA GLU A 124 6.47 11.10 2.40
C GLU A 124 5.42 11.30 3.50
N LYS A 125 4.53 10.32 3.69
CA LYS A 125 3.50 10.39 4.71
C LYS A 125 4.08 10.45 6.12
N TYR A 126 5.09 9.62 6.39
CA TYR A 126 5.82 9.62 7.65
C TYR A 126 6.47 10.99 7.91
N GLN A 127 7.20 11.53 6.94
CA GLN A 127 7.87 12.83 7.08
C GLN A 127 6.86 13.96 7.34
N ALA A 128 5.73 13.96 6.63
CA ALA A 128 4.66 14.93 6.87
C ALA A 128 4.10 14.86 8.30
N MET A 129 3.96 13.65 8.86
CA MET A 129 3.52 13.46 10.24
C MET A 129 4.55 13.96 11.26
N ILE A 130 5.84 13.65 11.05
CA ILE A 130 6.91 14.11 11.92
C ILE A 130 7.06 15.64 11.88
N ALA A 131 6.96 16.24 10.69
CA ALA A 131 6.97 17.70 10.53
C ALA A 131 5.82 18.37 11.30
N LYS A 132 4.61 17.80 11.22
CA LYS A 132 3.44 18.27 11.98
C LYS A 132 3.64 18.12 13.49
N ALA A 133 4.19 17.00 13.96
CA ALA A 133 4.45 16.74 15.37
C ALA A 133 5.51 17.70 15.96
N ASN A 134 6.48 18.12 15.15
CA ASN A 134 7.55 19.04 15.56
C ASN A 134 7.16 20.53 15.51
N GLY A 135 5.87 20.85 15.32
CA GLY A 135 5.36 22.23 15.36
C GLY A 135 5.28 22.93 14.01
N GLY A 136 5.37 22.19 12.88
CA GLY A 136 5.20 22.73 11.53
C GLY A 136 3.74 22.84 11.05
N GLY A 137 2.76 22.89 11.96
CA GLY A 137 1.35 23.03 11.62
C GLY A 137 0.78 24.36 12.10
N ASP A 138 0.63 25.29 11.16
CA ASP A 138 -0.22 26.48 11.13
C ASP A 138 -0.05 27.56 12.23
N GLU A 139 0.67 28.64 11.86
CA GLU A 139 0.07 29.99 11.83
C GLU A 139 -0.84 30.12 10.58
#